data_AF-A0A066YR03-F1
#
_entry.id   AF-A0A066YR03-F1
#
_cell.length_a   1.000
_cell.length_b   1.000
_cell.length_c   1.000
_cell.angle_alpha   90.00
_cell.angle_beta   90.00
_cell.angle_gamma   90.00
#
_symmetry.space_group_name_H-M   'P 1'
#
loop_
_entity.id
_entity.type
_entity.pdbx_description
1 polymer ?
#
loop_
_entity_poly.entity_id
_entity_poly.type
_entity_poly.pdbx_seq_one_letter_code
_entity_poly.pdbx_strand_id
1 'polypeptide(L)'
;MSERIRLRRSAAALLVALVTTGSALLLTACDPEGDTGTAAPSKAADSPAADKPSSPAGQSSPAKGGGTLNKTAGTKLTVSTGTNTVLMDGKSVDFGTVVRDLAWSPDGKHAAFIDGSGNLQTSDPDGSHKTVIAKAPTGTTWSHPTWQVYGPDEPHGAGTYLLFTADDKKALKLLSVEAKANAKPEPLHVGDSEAEKPLPDTGNQWPNSAGPAGMTVYANKNDGQVYFHDVISRTNGGVITKGSQPAISDDGEVVFVRSVSGHAHIFAKASEQGSKETDLTPDASVDYTEPVISHDGKTVAFRGPDGIYIVPAKGGKPDKITDTVGLPAYRS
;
A
#
# COMPACT_ATOMS: atom_id res chain seq x y z
N MET A 1 -36.31 7.21 29.78
CA MET A 1 -34.97 7.76 30.08
C MET A 1 -34.18 7.71 28.79
N SER A 2 -33.95 8.87 28.16
CA SER A 2 -33.33 8.99 26.83
C SER A 2 -32.22 10.00 26.97
N GLU A 3 -30.97 9.57 26.81
CA GLU A 3 -29.83 10.47 26.70
C GLU A 3 -29.33 10.45 25.25
N ARG A 4 -29.39 11.64 24.64
CA ARG A 4 -28.87 11.94 23.31
C ARG A 4 -27.39 12.31 23.43
N ILE A 5 -26.53 11.55 22.76
CA ILE A 5 -25.13 11.94 22.56
C ILE A 5 -25.07 12.97 21.44
N ARG A 6 -24.56 14.17 21.77
CA ARG A 6 -24.33 15.28 20.81
C ARG A 6 -23.04 15.02 20.02
N LEU A 7 -23.15 14.85 18.70
CA LEU A 7 -22.02 15.02 17.79
C LEU A 7 -21.71 16.51 17.62
N ARG A 8 -20.46 16.90 17.89
CA ARG A 8 -19.93 18.23 17.56
C ARG A 8 -19.65 18.28 16.05
N ARG A 9 -20.39 19.12 15.33
CA ARG A 9 -20.08 19.52 13.95
C ARG A 9 -19.05 20.65 14.00
N SER A 10 -17.86 20.44 13.46
CA SER A 10 -16.91 21.51 13.18
C SER A 10 -17.28 22.12 11.83
N ALA A 11 -17.75 23.37 11.85
CA ALA A 11 -18.00 24.16 10.65
C ALA A 11 -16.69 24.82 10.22
N ALA A 12 -16.21 24.50 9.01
CA ALA A 12 -15.13 25.25 8.36
C ALA A 12 -15.74 26.49 7.69
N ALA A 13 -15.39 27.67 8.18
CA ALA A 13 -15.73 28.95 7.56
C ALA A 13 -14.69 29.27 6.47
N LEU A 14 -15.15 29.44 5.23
CA LEU A 14 -14.36 30.01 4.14
C LEU A 14 -14.02 31.47 4.45
N LEU A 15 -12.74 31.82 4.38
CA LEU A 15 -12.27 33.19 4.28
C LEU A 15 -11.46 33.32 3.00
N VAL A 16 -12.08 33.94 1.99
CA VAL A 16 -11.43 34.40 0.76
C VAL A 16 -10.76 35.73 1.07
N ALA A 17 -9.45 35.81 0.84
CA ALA A 17 -8.73 37.08 0.79
C ALA A 17 -7.90 37.13 -0.50
N LEU A 18 -8.38 37.93 -1.44
CA LEU A 18 -7.66 38.40 -2.61
C LEU A 18 -6.61 39.43 -2.17
N VAL A 19 -5.33 39.21 -2.52
CA VAL A 19 -4.35 40.30 -2.62
C VAL A 19 -3.59 40.14 -3.93
N THR A 20 -3.86 41.09 -4.82
CA THR A 20 -3.13 41.39 -6.05
C THR A 20 -1.88 42.23 -5.77
N THR A 21 -1.00 42.31 -6.78
CA THR A 21 0.26 43.09 -6.92
C THR A 21 1.51 42.31 -6.48
N GLY A 22 2.60 42.25 -7.25
CA GLY A 22 2.96 42.83 -8.54
C GLY A 22 4.48 42.75 -8.71
N SER A 23 4.93 43.09 -9.93
CA SER A 23 6.30 43.46 -10.32
C SER A 23 7.18 42.37 -10.92
N ALA A 24 7.22 42.41 -12.24
CA ALA A 24 8.35 41.98 -13.05
C ALA A 24 9.55 42.92 -12.82
N LEU A 25 10.75 42.35 -12.81
CA LEU A 25 12.02 43.08 -13.00
C LEU A 25 12.95 42.19 -13.83
N LEU A 26 13.05 42.52 -15.11
CA LEU A 26 14.19 42.23 -15.98
C LEU A 26 15.21 43.36 -15.79
N LEU A 27 16.51 43.02 -15.77
CA LEU A 27 17.68 43.81 -16.19
C LEU A 27 18.92 42.90 -15.90
N THR A 28 19.62 42.36 -16.92
CA THR A 28 20.92 42.81 -17.48
C THR A 28 22.03 42.97 -16.42
N ALA A 29 23.29 42.58 -16.56
CA ALA A 29 24.13 41.93 -17.58
C ALA A 29 25.54 41.76 -16.94
N CYS A 30 26.46 41.14 -17.68
CA CYS A 30 27.93 41.27 -17.60
C CYS A 30 28.70 40.43 -16.55
N ASP A 31 29.27 39.34 -17.07
CA ASP A 31 30.65 38.87 -16.82
C ASP A 31 31.69 39.99 -17.12
N PRO A 32 32.94 39.97 -16.59
CA PRO A 32 33.93 39.02 -17.11
C PRO A 32 35.16 38.61 -16.23
N GLU A 33 35.83 37.57 -16.74
CA GLU A 33 37.30 37.36 -16.86
C GLU A 33 38.14 36.70 -15.73
N GLY A 34 38.92 35.70 -16.16
CA GLY A 34 40.15 35.21 -15.50
C GLY A 34 40.38 33.70 -15.58
N ASP A 35 40.65 33.11 -16.77
CA ASP A 35 41.98 32.60 -17.23
C ASP A 35 42.46 31.31 -16.50
N THR A 36 42.98 30.22 -17.09
CA THR A 36 43.64 29.89 -18.36
C THR A 36 43.64 28.35 -18.53
N GLY A 37 43.73 27.83 -19.75
CA GLY A 37 44.26 26.47 -19.99
C GLY A 37 43.66 25.67 -21.15
N THR A 38 43.91 26.10 -22.39
CA THR A 38 43.52 25.38 -23.62
C THR A 38 44.56 24.32 -24.01
N ALA A 39 44.13 23.07 -24.16
CA ALA A 39 44.66 22.13 -25.15
C ALA A 39 43.54 21.17 -25.59
N ALA A 40 43.31 21.09 -26.91
CA ALA A 40 42.31 20.26 -27.58
C ALA A 40 43.02 19.21 -28.46
N PRO A 41 42.32 18.29 -29.17
CA PRO A 41 41.12 17.52 -28.82
C PRO A 41 41.36 16.01 -29.03
N SER A 42 40.52 15.13 -28.48
CA SER A 42 40.20 13.86 -29.18
C SER A 42 38.94 13.17 -28.65
N LYS A 43 38.01 13.00 -29.58
CA LYS A 43 37.07 11.90 -29.80
C LYS A 43 36.12 11.46 -28.67
N ALA A 44 34.84 11.64 -28.99
CA ALA A 44 33.68 11.00 -28.38
C ALA A 44 33.79 9.48 -28.31
N ALA A 45 33.30 8.91 -27.21
CA ALA A 45 32.60 7.63 -27.15
C ALA A 45 31.76 7.55 -25.87
N ASP A 46 30.45 7.54 -26.08
CA ASP A 46 29.38 6.80 -25.40
C ASP A 46 29.27 6.65 -23.86
N SER A 47 28.10 7.15 -23.41
CA SER A 47 27.10 6.52 -22.53
C SER A 47 27.33 6.48 -21.00
N PRO A 48 26.44 7.12 -20.21
CA PRO A 48 26.35 6.94 -18.76
C PRO A 48 25.58 5.65 -18.40
N ALA A 49 25.99 5.05 -17.29
CA ALA A 49 25.44 3.83 -16.71
C ALA A 49 23.92 3.94 -16.51
N ALA A 50 23.19 2.98 -17.10
CA ALA A 50 21.78 2.80 -16.87
C ALA A 50 21.54 2.26 -15.45
N ASP A 51 20.71 2.99 -14.70
CA ASP A 51 20.03 2.48 -13.52
C ASP A 51 19.35 1.15 -13.84
N LYS A 52 19.64 0.14 -13.02
CA LYS A 52 19.09 -1.21 -13.18
C LYS A 52 17.60 -1.17 -12.84
N PRO A 53 16.69 -1.58 -13.75
CA PRO A 53 15.27 -1.62 -13.45
C PRO A 53 14.99 -2.63 -12.33
N SER A 54 14.22 -2.22 -11.33
CA SER A 54 13.58 -3.10 -10.35
C SER A 54 12.76 -4.16 -11.10
N SER A 55 13.17 -5.42 -10.91
CA SER A 55 12.56 -6.58 -11.58
C SER A 55 11.07 -6.71 -11.23
N PRO A 56 10.23 -7.22 -12.16
CA PRO A 56 8.83 -7.52 -11.85
C PRO A 56 8.76 -8.59 -10.76
N ALA A 57 7.73 -8.48 -9.92
CA ALA A 57 7.43 -9.35 -8.78
C ALA A 57 7.78 -10.82 -9.09
N GLY A 58 8.94 -11.26 -8.61
CA GLY A 58 9.39 -12.64 -8.70
C GLY A 58 8.56 -13.49 -7.78
N GLN A 59 8.17 -14.67 -8.29
CA GLN A 59 7.44 -15.70 -7.56
C GLN A 59 7.92 -15.82 -6.11
N SER A 60 7.00 -15.64 -5.17
CA SER A 60 7.21 -15.95 -3.75
C SER A 60 7.70 -17.39 -3.64
N SER A 61 8.97 -17.56 -3.29
CA SER A 61 9.49 -18.87 -2.93
C SER A 61 8.77 -19.34 -1.67
N PRO A 62 8.28 -20.59 -1.62
CA PRO A 62 7.63 -21.10 -0.42
C PRO A 62 8.60 -21.03 0.76
N ALA A 63 8.13 -20.45 1.86
CA ALA A 63 8.94 -20.27 3.06
C ALA A 63 9.42 -21.61 3.62
N LYS A 64 10.70 -21.71 3.98
CA LYS A 64 11.22 -22.83 4.79
C LYS A 64 10.63 -22.72 6.19
N GLY A 65 9.66 -23.58 6.51
CA GLY A 65 9.19 -23.77 7.88
C GLY A 65 10.30 -24.40 8.73
N GLY A 66 10.81 -23.69 9.74
CA GLY A 66 11.88 -24.25 10.58
C GLY A 66 12.38 -23.39 11.75
N GLY A 67 11.76 -22.26 12.08
CA GLY A 67 12.12 -21.49 13.26
C GLY A 67 11.13 -21.70 14.41
N THR A 68 11.63 -21.67 15.65
CA THR A 68 10.84 -21.90 16.87
C THR A 68 10.16 -20.62 17.37
N LEU A 69 10.58 -19.44 16.90
CA LEU A 69 9.99 -18.19 17.34
C LEU A 69 8.62 -18.00 16.72
N ASN A 70 7.59 -17.92 17.58
CA ASN A 70 6.26 -17.46 17.22
C ASN A 70 5.63 -16.70 18.39
N LYS A 71 5.60 -15.38 18.30
CA LYS A 71 4.99 -14.46 19.28
C LYS A 71 3.74 -13.77 18.72
N THR A 72 3.06 -14.38 17.75
CA THR A 72 1.84 -13.81 17.13
C THR A 72 0.57 -13.95 17.98
N ALA A 73 0.63 -14.68 19.10
CA ALA A 73 -0.51 -14.85 19.99
C ALA A 73 -0.98 -13.50 20.56
N GLY A 74 -2.27 -13.20 20.44
CA GLY A 74 -2.88 -11.95 20.92
C GLY A 74 -2.49 -10.68 20.19
N THR A 75 -1.60 -10.73 19.19
CA THR A 75 -1.15 -9.54 18.45
C THR A 75 -2.06 -9.16 17.29
N LYS A 76 -3.02 -10.02 16.96
CA LYS A 76 -3.89 -9.92 15.77
C LYS A 76 -3.16 -10.00 14.42
N LEU A 77 -1.85 -10.13 14.45
CA LEU A 77 -1.03 -10.29 13.25
C LEU A 77 -1.20 -11.70 12.70
N THR A 78 -1.38 -11.77 11.39
CA THR A 78 -1.41 -13.01 10.62
C THR A 78 -0.30 -12.99 9.59
N VAL A 79 0.19 -14.16 9.19
CA VAL A 79 1.23 -14.29 8.17
C VAL A 79 0.81 -15.37 7.17
N SER A 80 0.53 -14.95 5.93
CA SER A 80 0.29 -15.88 4.82
C SER A 80 1.61 -16.29 4.18
N THR A 81 1.82 -17.59 4.00
CA THR A 81 3.11 -18.14 3.56
C THR A 81 3.16 -18.49 2.08
N GLY A 82 2.07 -18.25 1.34
CA GLY A 82 1.89 -18.75 -0.02
C GLY A 82 1.66 -20.27 -0.08
N THR A 83 1.42 -20.91 1.06
CA THR A 83 1.04 -22.32 1.18
C THR A 83 -0.43 -22.43 1.62
N ASN A 84 -0.89 -23.62 1.99
CA ASN A 84 -2.22 -23.81 2.55
C ASN A 84 -2.37 -23.34 4.00
N THR A 85 -1.29 -22.85 4.63
CA THR A 85 -1.32 -22.44 6.03
C THR A 85 -1.09 -20.95 6.23
N VAL A 86 -1.82 -20.40 7.19
CA VAL A 86 -1.68 -19.03 7.69
C VAL A 86 -1.28 -19.09 9.16
N LEU A 87 -0.20 -18.41 9.52
CA LEU A 87 0.15 -18.21 10.92
C LEU A 87 -0.83 -17.18 11.51
N MET A 88 -1.52 -17.54 12.59
CA MET A 88 -2.48 -16.68 13.27
C MET A 88 -2.56 -17.08 14.75
N ASP A 89 -2.51 -16.08 15.64
CA ASP A 89 -2.72 -16.26 17.08
C ASP A 89 -1.85 -17.37 17.70
N GLY A 90 -0.56 -17.38 17.35
CA GLY A 90 0.41 -18.36 17.86
C GLY A 90 0.29 -19.75 17.25
N LYS A 91 -0.55 -19.95 16.22
CA LYS A 91 -0.83 -21.26 15.60
C LYS A 91 -0.79 -21.19 14.08
N SER A 92 -0.58 -22.33 13.44
CA SER A 92 -0.79 -22.46 11.99
C SER A 92 -2.20 -22.98 11.73
N VAL A 93 -2.96 -22.25 10.92
CA VAL A 93 -4.33 -22.60 10.50
C VAL A 93 -4.28 -23.09 9.06
N ASP A 94 -4.82 -24.28 8.79
CA ASP A 94 -4.92 -24.84 7.44
C ASP A 94 -6.20 -24.38 6.74
N PHE A 95 -6.05 -23.65 5.64
CA PHE A 95 -7.17 -23.14 4.84
C PHE A 95 -7.64 -24.16 3.79
N GLY A 96 -6.96 -25.28 3.63
CA GLY A 96 -7.25 -26.33 2.64
C GLY A 96 -7.03 -25.89 1.19
N THR A 97 -6.40 -24.73 0.98
CA THR A 97 -6.03 -24.17 -0.32
C THR A 97 -4.85 -23.24 -0.12
N VAL A 98 -4.00 -23.08 -1.15
CA VAL A 98 -2.97 -22.05 -1.15
C VAL A 98 -3.60 -20.67 -0.87
N VAL A 99 -2.96 -19.93 0.04
CA VAL A 99 -3.33 -18.57 0.45
C VAL A 99 -2.18 -17.64 0.14
N ARG A 100 -2.36 -16.82 -0.89
CA ARG A 100 -1.46 -15.71 -1.23
C ARG A 100 -2.14 -14.38 -0.98
N ASP A 101 -1.34 -13.39 -0.61
CA ASP A 101 -1.75 -11.99 -0.55
C ASP A 101 -2.97 -11.75 0.36
N LEU A 102 -2.99 -12.38 1.53
CA LEU A 102 -4.15 -12.36 2.42
C LEU A 102 -4.46 -10.96 2.96
N ALA A 103 -5.73 -10.57 2.95
CA ALA A 103 -6.26 -9.38 3.61
C ALA A 103 -7.55 -9.69 4.39
N TRP A 104 -7.75 -9.02 5.52
CA TRP A 104 -8.94 -9.20 6.37
C TRP A 104 -10.00 -8.14 6.09
N SER A 105 -11.26 -8.53 6.17
CA SER A 105 -12.37 -7.58 6.23
C SER A 105 -12.22 -6.68 7.47
N PRO A 106 -12.73 -5.45 7.46
CA PRO A 106 -12.62 -4.54 8.60
C PRO A 106 -13.22 -5.07 9.91
N ASP A 107 -14.19 -5.99 9.83
CA ASP A 107 -14.76 -6.67 11.00
C ASP A 107 -14.01 -7.95 11.41
N GLY A 108 -12.94 -8.31 10.69
CA GLY A 108 -12.10 -9.47 10.93
C GLY A 108 -12.78 -10.82 10.68
N LYS A 109 -13.98 -10.86 10.08
CA LYS A 109 -14.72 -12.12 9.89
C LYS A 109 -14.40 -12.84 8.59
N HIS A 110 -13.90 -12.14 7.58
CA HIS A 110 -13.62 -12.72 6.29
C HIS A 110 -12.19 -12.45 5.85
N ALA A 111 -11.51 -13.49 5.38
CA ALA A 111 -10.27 -13.35 4.64
C ALA A 111 -10.59 -13.18 3.15
N ALA A 112 -9.83 -12.34 2.45
CA ALA A 112 -9.72 -12.34 0.99
C ALA A 112 -8.28 -12.69 0.62
N PHE A 113 -8.10 -13.50 -0.42
CA PHE A 113 -6.78 -13.96 -0.85
C PHE A 113 -6.82 -14.45 -2.30
N ILE A 114 -5.63 -14.63 -2.87
CA ILE A 114 -5.44 -15.29 -4.17
C ILE A 114 -5.17 -16.77 -3.93
N ASP A 115 -5.99 -17.63 -4.53
CA ASP A 115 -5.87 -19.08 -4.40
C ASP A 115 -4.71 -19.66 -5.25
N GLY A 116 -4.47 -20.97 -5.14
CA GLY A 116 -3.41 -21.65 -5.90
C GLY A 116 -3.62 -21.69 -7.41
N SER A 117 -4.82 -21.39 -7.88
CA SER A 117 -5.16 -21.25 -9.30
C SER A 117 -5.10 -19.79 -9.78
N GLY A 118 -4.80 -18.84 -8.89
CA GLY A 118 -4.78 -17.41 -9.18
C GLY A 118 -6.15 -16.71 -9.06
N ASN A 119 -7.19 -17.38 -8.56
CA ASN A 119 -8.51 -16.78 -8.42
C ASN A 119 -8.60 -15.93 -7.15
N LEU A 120 -9.48 -14.92 -7.19
CA LEU A 120 -9.86 -14.16 -6.00
C LEU A 120 -10.90 -14.93 -5.20
N GLN A 121 -10.59 -15.22 -3.95
CA GLN A 121 -11.42 -16.04 -3.07
C GLN A 121 -11.57 -15.39 -1.70
N THR A 122 -12.70 -15.65 -1.04
CA THR A 122 -12.91 -15.34 0.38
C THR A 122 -13.16 -16.59 1.20
N SER A 123 -12.95 -16.50 2.52
CA SER A 123 -13.28 -17.55 3.48
C SER A 123 -13.51 -16.98 4.88
N ASP A 124 -14.02 -17.82 5.78
CA ASP A 124 -13.97 -17.56 7.22
C ASP A 124 -12.53 -17.69 7.76
N PRO A 125 -12.25 -17.23 9.00
CA PRO A 125 -10.88 -17.17 9.53
C PRO A 125 -10.23 -18.53 9.77
N ASP A 126 -11.04 -19.58 9.88
CA ASP A 126 -10.61 -20.98 9.98
C ASP A 126 -10.43 -21.65 8.60
N GLY A 127 -10.61 -20.89 7.52
CA GLY A 127 -10.53 -21.37 6.14
C GLY A 127 -11.79 -22.09 5.64
N SER A 128 -12.86 -22.16 6.43
CA SER A 128 -14.16 -22.70 6.02
C SER A 128 -14.96 -21.69 5.18
N HIS A 129 -16.14 -22.09 4.70
CA HIS A 129 -17.06 -21.25 3.90
C HIS A 129 -16.40 -20.51 2.71
N LYS A 130 -15.47 -21.18 2.03
CA LYS A 130 -14.77 -20.62 0.86
C LYS A 130 -15.73 -20.25 -0.26
N THR A 131 -15.58 -19.03 -0.78
CA THR A 131 -16.35 -18.52 -1.92
C THR A 131 -15.41 -17.95 -2.97
N VAL A 132 -15.45 -18.48 -4.19
CA VAL A 132 -14.76 -17.87 -5.34
C VAL A 132 -15.52 -16.62 -5.76
N ILE A 133 -14.90 -15.46 -5.57
CA ILE A 133 -15.46 -14.16 -5.95
C ILE A 133 -15.34 -13.98 -7.46
N ALA A 134 -14.14 -14.19 -8.00
CA ALA A 134 -13.87 -14.07 -9.42
C ALA A 134 -12.71 -14.97 -9.85
N LYS A 135 -12.72 -15.39 -11.12
CA LYS A 135 -11.65 -16.20 -11.71
C LYS A 135 -10.72 -15.36 -12.56
N ALA A 136 -9.42 -15.52 -12.39
CA ALA A 136 -8.44 -14.79 -13.18
C ALA A 136 -8.49 -15.24 -14.65
N PRO A 137 -8.55 -14.29 -15.61
CA PRO A 137 -8.39 -14.62 -17.02
C PRO A 137 -7.02 -15.24 -17.29
N THR A 138 -6.95 -16.17 -18.25
CA THR A 138 -5.70 -16.79 -18.69
C THR A 138 -4.64 -15.74 -19.02
N GLY A 139 -3.43 -15.90 -18.47
CA GLY A 139 -2.30 -15.01 -18.73
C GLY A 139 -2.29 -13.74 -17.88
N THR A 140 -3.30 -13.54 -17.03
CA THR A 140 -3.35 -12.43 -16.05
C THR A 140 -2.93 -12.94 -14.67
N THR A 141 -2.12 -12.17 -13.96
CA THR A 141 -1.78 -12.44 -12.56
C THR A 141 -2.53 -11.46 -11.67
N TRP A 142 -3.29 -11.97 -10.71
CA TRP A 142 -3.94 -11.16 -9.68
C TRP A 142 -3.15 -11.22 -8.37
N SER A 143 -3.12 -10.11 -7.63
CA SER A 143 -2.40 -10.01 -6.35
C SER A 143 -2.93 -8.87 -5.48
N HIS A 144 -2.55 -8.89 -4.20
CA HIS A 144 -2.83 -7.83 -3.22
C HIS A 144 -4.30 -7.42 -3.15
N PRO A 145 -5.24 -8.36 -2.88
CA PRO A 145 -6.60 -7.98 -2.57
C PRO A 145 -6.67 -7.16 -1.28
N THR A 146 -7.61 -6.22 -1.22
CA THR A 146 -7.96 -5.43 -0.03
C THR A 146 -9.45 -5.17 0.01
N TRP A 147 -10.01 -4.97 1.20
CA TRP A 147 -11.44 -4.76 1.41
C TRP A 147 -11.76 -3.27 1.41
N GLN A 148 -12.72 -2.87 0.58
CA GLN A 148 -13.29 -1.52 0.63
C GLN A 148 -14.76 -1.64 1.02
N VAL A 149 -15.11 -1.12 2.20
CA VAL A 149 -16.45 -1.22 2.78
C VAL A 149 -17.01 0.18 2.99
N TYR A 150 -18.24 0.39 2.52
CA TYR A 150 -18.97 1.64 2.70
C TYR A 150 -20.13 1.46 3.66
N GLY A 151 -20.31 2.44 4.55
CA GLY A 151 -21.48 2.51 5.42
C GLY A 151 -22.74 2.93 4.66
N PRO A 152 -23.94 2.68 5.23
CA PRO A 152 -25.21 3.12 4.64
C PRO A 152 -25.35 4.65 4.57
N ASP A 153 -24.56 5.38 5.33
CA ASP A 153 -24.58 6.84 5.40
C ASP A 153 -23.71 7.50 4.31
N GLU A 154 -23.00 6.71 3.48
CA GLU A 154 -22.17 7.22 2.39
C GLU A 154 -22.99 7.62 1.15
N PRO A 155 -22.56 8.62 0.35
CA PRO A 155 -23.29 9.09 -0.83
C PRO A 155 -23.60 8.00 -1.87
N HIS A 156 -22.79 6.94 -1.90
CA HIS A 156 -22.91 5.81 -2.83
C HIS A 156 -23.67 4.62 -2.23
N GLY A 157 -24.15 4.74 -0.99
CA GLY A 157 -24.82 3.67 -0.25
C GLY A 157 -23.88 2.60 0.31
N ALA A 158 -24.44 1.68 1.09
CA ALA A 158 -23.67 0.58 1.67
C ALA A 158 -23.17 -0.37 0.56
N GLY A 159 -21.91 -0.79 0.66
CA GLY A 159 -21.30 -1.71 -0.29
C GLY A 159 -20.07 -2.39 0.29
N THR A 160 -19.75 -3.57 -0.25
CA THR A 160 -18.57 -4.34 0.15
C THR A 160 -17.88 -4.82 -1.12
N TYR A 161 -16.70 -4.26 -1.35
CA TYR A 161 -15.91 -4.49 -2.55
C TYR A 161 -14.54 -5.03 -2.18
N LEU A 162 -13.95 -5.74 -3.14
CA LEU A 162 -12.54 -6.12 -3.12
C LEU A 162 -11.82 -5.37 -4.22
N LEU A 163 -10.73 -4.72 -3.85
CA LEU A 163 -9.80 -4.07 -4.77
C LEU A 163 -8.57 -4.93 -4.86
N PHE A 164 -7.98 -5.05 -6.05
CA PHE A 164 -6.79 -5.89 -6.23
C PHE A 164 -6.00 -5.46 -7.47
N THR A 165 -4.74 -5.89 -7.52
CA THR A 165 -3.86 -5.63 -8.66
C THR A 165 -4.06 -6.71 -9.73
N ALA A 166 -4.13 -6.32 -11.00
CA ALA A 166 -4.11 -7.21 -12.15
C ALA A 166 -2.97 -6.86 -13.12
N ASP A 167 -2.15 -7.86 -13.45
CA ASP A 167 -1.06 -7.79 -14.43
C ASP A 167 -1.37 -8.69 -15.63
N ASP A 168 -1.69 -8.11 -16.78
CA ASP A 168 -1.92 -8.82 -18.04
C ASP A 168 -0.66 -8.90 -18.95
N LYS A 169 0.51 -8.58 -18.38
CA LYS A 169 1.83 -8.43 -19.03
C LYS A 169 1.97 -7.21 -19.95
N LYS A 170 0.89 -6.48 -20.21
CA LYS A 170 0.90 -5.22 -20.99
C LYS A 170 0.72 -4.03 -20.08
N ALA A 171 -0.14 -4.14 -19.08
CA ALA A 171 -0.43 -3.10 -18.12
C ALA A 171 -0.67 -3.70 -16.73
N LEU A 172 -0.26 -2.92 -15.73
CA LEU A 172 -0.58 -3.15 -14.32
C LEU A 172 -1.72 -2.21 -13.95
N LYS A 173 -2.83 -2.75 -13.45
CA LYS A 173 -4.05 -1.97 -13.14
C LYS A 173 -4.64 -2.41 -11.81
N LEU A 174 -5.43 -1.52 -11.22
CA LEU A 174 -6.32 -1.89 -10.13
C LEU A 174 -7.67 -2.30 -10.70
N LEU A 175 -8.23 -3.39 -10.18
CA LEU A 175 -9.61 -3.81 -10.44
C LEU A 175 -10.41 -3.70 -9.14
N SER A 176 -11.71 -3.47 -9.27
CA SER A 176 -12.69 -3.56 -8.20
C SER A 176 -13.74 -4.61 -8.54
N VAL A 177 -14.26 -5.29 -7.54
CA VAL A 177 -15.35 -6.27 -7.68
C VAL A 177 -16.19 -6.30 -6.42
N GLU A 178 -17.50 -6.44 -6.55
CA GLU A 178 -18.38 -6.70 -5.40
C GLU A 178 -17.95 -8.02 -4.72
N ALA A 179 -17.93 -8.05 -3.38
CA ALA A 179 -17.54 -9.23 -2.60
C ALA A 179 -18.64 -10.32 -2.60
N LYS A 180 -19.02 -10.77 -3.80
CA LYS A 180 -20.07 -11.74 -4.08
C LYS A 180 -19.57 -12.84 -5.01
N ALA A 181 -20.12 -14.05 -4.84
CA ALA A 181 -19.77 -15.20 -5.66
C ALA A 181 -19.93 -14.93 -7.16
N ASN A 182 -18.91 -15.28 -7.95
CA ASN A 182 -18.87 -15.12 -9.42
C ASN A 182 -19.18 -13.70 -9.92
N ALA A 183 -18.83 -12.68 -9.15
CA ALA A 183 -18.91 -11.30 -9.58
C ALA A 183 -17.89 -11.01 -10.71
N LYS A 184 -18.15 -9.96 -11.47
CA LYS A 184 -17.31 -9.55 -12.61
C LYS A 184 -16.43 -8.37 -12.17
N PRO A 185 -15.10 -8.53 -12.14
CA PRO A 185 -14.22 -7.40 -11.86
C PRO A 185 -14.21 -6.38 -12.98
N GLU A 186 -14.07 -5.12 -12.61
CA GLU A 186 -13.98 -3.98 -13.52
C GLU A 186 -12.77 -3.11 -13.18
N PRO A 187 -12.15 -2.43 -14.16
CA PRO A 187 -11.07 -1.49 -13.88
C PRO A 187 -11.49 -0.43 -12.87
N LEU A 188 -10.70 -0.26 -11.82
CA LEU A 188 -10.88 0.83 -10.88
C LEU A 188 -10.34 2.11 -11.53
N HIS A 189 -11.20 3.10 -11.71
CA HIS A 189 -10.78 4.42 -12.14
C HIS A 189 -10.39 5.24 -10.91
N VAL A 190 -9.13 5.65 -10.84
CA VAL A 190 -8.52 6.24 -9.64
C VAL A 190 -8.85 7.73 -9.43
N GLY A 191 -9.73 8.28 -10.27
CA GLY A 191 -10.25 9.65 -10.15
C GLY A 191 -9.28 10.73 -10.65
N ASP A 192 -9.67 11.98 -10.42
CA ASP A 192 -8.89 13.17 -10.74
C ASP A 192 -7.94 13.53 -9.60
N SER A 193 -6.79 14.13 -9.93
CA SER A 193 -5.82 14.58 -8.94
C SER A 193 -6.10 16.01 -8.48
N GLU A 194 -5.65 16.39 -7.27
CA GLU A 194 -5.63 17.81 -6.85
C GLU A 194 -4.73 18.68 -7.75
N ALA A 195 -3.75 18.07 -8.43
CA ALA A 195 -2.99 18.72 -9.48
C ALA A 195 -3.76 18.69 -10.81
N GLU A 196 -3.52 19.69 -11.68
CA GLU A 196 -4.19 19.83 -12.99
C GLU A 196 -4.01 18.62 -13.94
N LYS A 197 -3.14 17.66 -13.62
CA LYS A 197 -2.88 16.46 -14.43
C LYS A 197 -3.70 15.26 -13.94
N PRO A 198 -4.35 14.49 -14.85
CA PRO A 198 -5.00 13.23 -14.50
C PRO A 198 -4.05 12.24 -13.84
N LEU A 199 -4.59 11.41 -12.94
CA LEU A 199 -3.86 10.32 -12.33
C LEU A 199 -3.59 9.20 -13.35
N PRO A 200 -2.47 8.46 -13.22
CA PRO A 200 -2.20 7.35 -14.13
C PRO A 200 -3.17 6.19 -13.88
N ASP A 201 -3.83 5.70 -14.93
CA ASP A 201 -4.69 4.50 -14.88
C ASP A 201 -3.90 3.19 -15.05
N THR A 202 -2.57 3.25 -15.26
CA THR A 202 -1.69 2.08 -15.47
C THR A 202 -0.39 2.21 -14.68
N GLY A 203 0.22 1.07 -14.36
CA GLY A 203 1.34 0.98 -13.42
C GLY A 203 0.89 0.83 -11.97
N ASN A 204 -0.42 0.91 -11.69
CA ASN A 204 -0.97 0.90 -10.34
C ASN A 204 -0.98 -0.52 -9.75
N GLN A 205 -0.53 -0.64 -8.51
CA GLN A 205 -0.39 -1.89 -7.78
C GLN A 205 -0.47 -1.69 -6.28
N TRP A 206 -0.57 -2.79 -5.56
CA TRP A 206 -0.48 -2.83 -4.10
C TRP A 206 -1.54 -1.93 -3.41
N PRO A 207 -2.83 -2.08 -3.75
CA PRO A 207 -3.87 -1.34 -3.09
C PRO A 207 -3.99 -1.80 -1.63
N ASN A 208 -4.23 -0.86 -0.74
CA ASN A 208 -4.61 -1.12 0.64
C ASN A 208 -5.66 -0.11 1.08
N SER A 209 -6.76 -0.59 1.64
CA SER A 209 -7.89 0.22 2.06
C SER A 209 -8.16 0.06 3.55
N ALA A 210 -8.48 1.17 4.22
CA ALA A 210 -8.86 1.18 5.64
C ALA A 210 -9.81 2.35 5.95
N GLY A 211 -10.34 2.35 7.18
CA GLY A 211 -11.24 3.37 7.67
C GLY A 211 -12.67 3.33 7.09
N PRO A 212 -13.59 4.10 7.69
CA PRO A 212 -15.04 4.03 7.39
C PRO A 212 -15.41 4.56 5.99
N ALA A 213 -14.56 5.39 5.40
CA ALA A 213 -14.71 5.96 4.07
C ALA A 213 -14.16 5.06 2.94
N GLY A 214 -13.46 3.97 3.29
CA GLY A 214 -12.79 3.13 2.30
C GLY A 214 -11.66 3.85 1.57
N MET A 215 -10.95 4.77 2.23
CA MET A 215 -9.77 5.42 1.66
C MET A 215 -8.78 4.35 1.23
N THR A 216 -8.30 4.45 0.00
CA THR A 216 -7.40 3.46 -0.60
C THR A 216 -6.08 4.11 -0.93
N VAL A 217 -4.97 3.50 -0.51
CA VAL A 217 -3.63 3.87 -0.96
C VAL A 217 -3.11 2.83 -1.94
N TYR A 218 -2.31 3.24 -2.91
CA TYR A 218 -1.70 2.34 -3.89
C TYR A 218 -0.39 2.90 -4.42
N ALA A 219 0.49 2.03 -4.90
CA ALA A 219 1.75 2.44 -5.53
C ALA A 219 1.61 2.44 -7.06
N ASN A 220 2.36 3.31 -7.73
CA ASN A 220 2.56 3.24 -9.17
C ASN A 220 4.00 2.86 -9.49
N LYS A 221 4.17 1.78 -10.26
CA LYS A 221 5.47 1.23 -10.63
C LYS A 221 6.25 2.14 -11.57
N ASN A 222 5.56 2.89 -12.43
CA ASN A 222 6.18 3.61 -13.53
C ASN A 222 6.86 4.90 -13.08
N ASP A 223 6.33 5.55 -12.04
CA ASP A 223 6.86 6.81 -11.51
C ASP A 223 7.33 6.72 -10.05
N GLY A 224 7.11 5.58 -9.38
CA GLY A 224 7.55 5.35 -8.00
C GLY A 224 6.78 6.17 -6.96
N GLN A 225 5.56 6.60 -7.29
CA GLN A 225 4.70 7.36 -6.38
C GLN A 225 3.72 6.46 -5.63
N VAL A 226 3.39 6.87 -4.41
CA VAL A 226 2.26 6.38 -3.63
C VAL A 226 1.13 7.39 -3.75
N TYR A 227 -0.04 6.90 -4.11
CA TYR A 227 -1.25 7.67 -4.32
C TYR A 227 -2.30 7.32 -3.27
N PHE A 228 -3.26 8.23 -3.09
CA PHE A 228 -4.55 7.88 -2.51
C PHE A 228 -5.64 7.95 -3.57
N HIS A 229 -6.69 7.17 -3.31
CA HIS A 229 -7.99 7.22 -3.95
C HIS A 229 -9.05 7.28 -2.84
N ASP A 230 -9.92 8.29 -2.92
CA ASP A 230 -11.07 8.48 -2.04
C ASP A 230 -12.31 8.53 -2.94
N VAL A 231 -13.37 7.82 -2.57
CA VAL A 231 -14.61 7.77 -3.35
C VAL A 231 -15.64 8.82 -2.93
N ILE A 232 -15.43 9.48 -1.80
CA ILE A 232 -16.36 10.46 -1.21
C ILE A 232 -15.94 11.88 -1.58
N SER A 233 -14.64 12.11 -1.65
CA SER A 233 -14.04 13.40 -1.92
C SER A 233 -14.47 13.99 -3.28
N ARG A 234 -14.47 15.32 -3.41
CA ARG A 234 -14.57 15.94 -4.75
C ARG A 234 -13.30 15.73 -5.56
N THR A 235 -12.17 15.63 -4.87
CA THR A 235 -10.89 15.27 -5.46
C THR A 235 -10.58 13.82 -5.10
N ASN A 236 -10.95 12.92 -6.01
CA ASN A 236 -10.98 11.48 -5.76
C ASN A 236 -9.60 10.80 -5.75
N GLY A 237 -8.50 11.57 -5.79
CA GLY A 237 -7.16 11.04 -5.58
C GLY A 237 -6.05 12.09 -5.65
N GLY A 238 -4.81 11.64 -5.44
CA GLY A 238 -3.64 12.50 -5.45
C GLY A 238 -2.37 11.79 -4.99
N VAL A 239 -1.23 12.44 -5.16
CA VAL A 239 0.08 11.93 -4.71
C VAL A 239 0.19 12.13 -3.20
N ILE A 240 0.56 11.07 -2.47
CA ILE A 240 0.91 11.15 -1.05
C ILE A 240 2.41 11.37 -0.88
N THR A 241 3.22 10.59 -1.58
CA THR A 241 4.69 10.57 -1.46
C THR A 241 5.35 9.71 -2.55
N LYS A 242 6.69 9.65 -2.58
CA LYS A 242 7.46 8.63 -3.30
C LYS A 242 7.66 7.38 -2.43
N GLY A 243 7.44 6.21 -3.01
CA GLY A 243 7.60 4.93 -2.32
C GLY A 243 6.90 3.78 -3.03
N SER A 244 6.80 2.66 -2.34
CA SER A 244 6.11 1.46 -2.82
C SER A 244 5.46 0.69 -1.67
N GLN A 245 4.63 -0.31 -2.00
CA GLN A 245 4.05 -1.24 -1.03
C GLN A 245 3.31 -0.56 0.14
N PRO A 246 2.39 0.38 -0.12
CA PRO A 246 1.78 1.16 0.93
C PRO A 246 0.73 0.34 1.70
N ALA A 247 0.54 0.70 2.97
CA ALA A 247 -0.62 0.33 3.76
C ALA A 247 -1.11 1.53 4.57
N ILE A 248 -2.41 1.58 4.86
CA ILE A 248 -3.07 2.67 5.59
C ILE A 248 -3.85 2.11 6.79
N SER A 249 -3.92 2.88 7.86
CA SER A 249 -4.70 2.57 9.06
C SER A 249 -6.02 3.36 9.09
N ASP A 250 -6.90 3.06 10.04
CA ASP A 250 -8.24 3.67 10.08
C ASP A 250 -8.21 5.18 10.38
N ASP A 251 -7.13 5.68 10.99
CA ASP A 251 -6.92 7.11 11.27
C ASP A 251 -6.10 7.84 10.19
N GLY A 252 -5.71 7.14 9.11
CA GLY A 252 -5.05 7.74 7.96
C GLY A 252 -3.51 7.77 8.04
N GLU A 253 -2.89 7.09 9.02
CA GLU A 253 -1.43 6.87 8.97
C GLU A 253 -1.10 5.89 7.85
N VAL A 254 -0.18 6.30 6.97
CA VAL A 254 0.30 5.54 5.81
C VAL A 254 1.72 5.08 6.03
N VAL A 255 1.96 3.77 5.89
CA VAL A 255 3.29 3.18 5.85
C VAL A 255 3.65 2.79 4.43
N PHE A 256 4.93 2.86 4.07
CA PHE A 256 5.41 2.56 2.73
C PHE A 256 6.91 2.21 2.74
N VAL A 257 7.39 1.63 1.64
CA VAL A 257 8.79 1.24 1.44
C VAL A 257 9.50 2.27 0.58
N ARG A 258 10.73 2.63 0.97
CA ARG A 258 11.65 3.45 0.16
C ARG A 258 13.05 2.85 0.18
N SER A 259 13.78 2.94 -0.93
CA SER A 259 15.20 2.57 -0.95
C SER A 259 16.05 3.68 -0.37
N VAL A 260 16.87 3.35 0.63
CA VAL A 260 17.84 4.24 1.26
C VAL A 260 19.17 3.50 1.29
N SER A 261 20.22 4.11 0.72
CA SER A 261 21.57 3.53 0.68
C SER A 261 21.64 2.09 0.14
N GLY A 262 20.74 1.73 -0.77
CA GLY A 262 20.68 0.39 -1.37
C GLY A 262 19.84 -0.64 -0.61
N HIS A 263 19.23 -0.28 0.52
CA HIS A 263 18.35 -1.15 1.30
C HIS A 263 16.90 -0.65 1.32
N ALA A 264 15.94 -1.56 1.42
CA ALA A 264 14.54 -1.24 1.60
C ALA A 264 14.23 -0.87 3.07
N HIS A 265 13.82 0.38 3.27
CA HIS A 265 13.43 0.93 4.58
C HIS A 265 11.91 1.10 4.67
N ILE A 266 11.38 1.02 5.88
CA ILE A 266 9.96 1.28 6.17
C ILE A 266 9.79 2.71 6.67
N PHE A 267 8.94 3.47 5.98
CA PHE A 267 8.57 4.84 6.35
C PHE A 267 7.12 4.92 6.78
N ALA A 268 6.81 5.94 7.58
CA ALA A 268 5.45 6.30 7.98
C ALA A 268 5.21 7.81 7.82
N LYS A 269 3.98 8.17 7.46
CA LYS A 269 3.45 9.55 7.49
C LYS A 269 1.93 9.54 7.56
N ALA A 270 1.35 10.59 8.11
CA ALA A 270 -0.08 10.86 7.91
C ALA A 270 -0.39 11.12 6.42
N SER A 271 -1.60 10.73 5.99
CA SER A 271 -2.08 10.90 4.62
C SER A 271 -2.24 12.37 4.23
N GLU A 272 -2.42 13.27 5.20
CA GLU A 272 -2.54 14.71 5.02
C GLU A 272 -1.31 15.32 4.31
N GLN A 273 -1.56 16.32 3.46
CA GLN A 273 -0.51 17.04 2.75
C GLN A 273 0.41 17.80 3.70
N GLY A 274 1.72 17.82 3.40
CA GLY A 274 2.73 18.49 4.21
C GLY A 274 3.13 17.74 5.50
N SER A 275 2.51 16.60 5.78
CA SER A 275 2.88 15.74 6.92
C SER A 275 4.32 15.27 6.82
N LYS A 276 5.05 15.35 7.96
CA LYS A 276 6.44 14.91 8.06
C LYS A 276 6.53 13.39 7.97
N GLU A 277 7.48 12.90 7.20
CA GLU A 277 7.81 11.48 7.11
C GLU A 277 8.80 11.06 8.19
N THR A 278 8.63 9.84 8.69
CA THR A 278 9.54 9.21 9.66
C THR A 278 10.05 7.89 9.08
N ASP A 279 11.37 7.73 9.03
CA ASP A 279 11.99 6.42 8.76
C ASP A 279 11.89 5.57 10.04
N LEU A 280 11.15 4.47 9.98
CA LEU A 280 10.96 3.54 11.11
C LEU A 280 12.11 2.53 11.23
N THR A 281 12.98 2.47 10.22
CA THR A 281 14.12 1.56 10.16
C THR A 281 15.40 2.28 9.69
N PRO A 282 15.81 3.40 10.33
CA PRO A 282 16.89 4.25 9.82
C PRO A 282 18.26 3.56 9.79
N ASP A 283 18.44 2.52 10.60
CA ASP A 283 19.68 1.73 10.69
C ASP A 283 19.60 0.40 9.92
N ALA A 284 18.66 0.26 8.99
CA ALA A 284 18.50 -0.97 8.23
C ALA A 284 19.74 -1.26 7.36
N SER A 285 20.28 -2.46 7.51
CA SER A 285 21.37 -3.03 6.70
C SER A 285 20.92 -4.22 5.85
N VAL A 286 19.62 -4.48 5.84
CA VAL A 286 18.93 -5.53 5.11
C VAL A 286 17.61 -4.96 4.58
N ASP A 287 17.00 -5.63 3.62
CA ASP A 287 15.73 -5.19 3.05
C ASP A 287 14.56 -5.54 3.96
N TYR A 288 13.81 -4.51 4.36
CA TYR A 288 12.50 -4.63 4.96
C TYR A 288 11.42 -4.25 3.94
N THR A 289 10.42 -5.12 3.79
CA THR A 289 9.41 -5.03 2.75
C THR A 289 8.03 -5.39 3.28
N GLU A 290 7.01 -5.14 2.46
CA GLU A 290 5.63 -5.54 2.70
C GLU A 290 5.08 -5.07 4.05
N PRO A 291 5.17 -3.76 4.36
CA PRO A 291 4.67 -3.24 5.61
C PRO A 291 3.14 -3.29 5.65
N VAL A 292 2.61 -3.58 6.83
CA VAL A 292 1.21 -3.41 7.19
C VAL A 292 1.12 -2.69 8.52
N ILE A 293 0.14 -1.81 8.67
CA ILE A 293 -0.13 -1.09 9.90
C ILE A 293 -1.41 -1.62 10.55
N SER A 294 -1.45 -1.70 11.87
CA SER A 294 -2.64 -2.11 12.61
C SER A 294 -3.77 -1.11 12.38
N HIS A 295 -5.03 -1.57 12.45
CA HIS A 295 -6.21 -0.70 12.27
C HIS A 295 -6.18 0.53 13.18
N ASP A 296 -5.69 0.38 14.40
CA ASP A 296 -5.56 1.46 15.38
C ASP A 296 -4.33 2.38 15.19
N GLY A 297 -3.57 2.19 14.10
CA GLY A 297 -2.41 3.02 13.73
C GLY A 297 -1.18 2.84 14.62
N LYS A 298 -1.18 1.91 15.60
CA LYS A 298 -0.13 1.85 16.63
C LYS A 298 1.08 1.00 16.27
N THR A 299 0.89 -0.07 15.51
CA THR A 299 1.93 -1.08 15.28
C THR A 299 2.09 -1.36 13.80
N VAL A 300 3.33 -1.30 13.33
CA VAL A 300 3.70 -1.64 11.96
C VAL A 300 4.40 -3.00 11.97
N ALA A 301 3.90 -3.93 11.17
CA ALA A 301 4.56 -5.21 10.90
C ALA A 301 5.15 -5.21 9.49
N PHE A 302 6.28 -5.87 9.27
CA PHE A 302 6.92 -5.94 7.96
C PHE A 302 7.76 -7.21 7.82
N ARG A 303 7.97 -7.63 6.57
CA ARG A 303 8.81 -8.78 6.23
C ARG A 303 10.28 -8.36 6.24
N GLY A 304 11.09 -9.11 6.99
CA GLY A 304 12.55 -9.12 6.89
C GLY A 304 13.06 -10.39 6.19
N PRO A 305 14.39 -10.54 6.03
CA PRO A 305 14.98 -11.67 5.31
C PRO A 305 14.73 -13.04 5.97
N ASP A 306 14.48 -13.06 7.28
CA ASP A 306 14.41 -14.28 8.09
C ASP A 306 13.14 -14.37 8.96
N GLY A 307 12.15 -13.50 8.75
CA GLY A 307 10.89 -13.54 9.48
C GLY A 307 10.08 -12.26 9.38
N ILE A 308 9.11 -12.11 10.28
CA ILE A 308 8.32 -10.88 10.44
C ILE A 308 8.81 -10.11 11.65
N TYR A 309 8.91 -8.79 11.47
CA TYR A 309 9.29 -7.83 12.48
C TYR A 309 8.13 -6.88 12.77
N ILE A 310 8.10 -6.33 13.97
CA ILE A 310 7.18 -5.27 14.36
C ILE A 310 7.93 -4.07 14.93
N VAL A 311 7.37 -2.87 14.75
CA VAL A 311 7.84 -1.62 15.36
C VAL A 311 6.63 -0.75 15.71
N PRO A 312 6.68 0.07 16.78
CA PRO A 312 5.66 1.10 16.98
C PRO A 312 5.62 2.06 15.79
N ALA A 313 4.44 2.51 15.37
CA ALA A 313 4.29 3.45 14.26
C ALA A 313 4.97 4.82 14.50
N LYS A 314 5.26 5.13 15.78
CA LYS A 314 6.03 6.32 16.19
C LYS A 314 7.54 6.12 16.17
N GLY A 315 8.02 4.98 15.67
CA GLY A 315 9.42 4.58 15.68
C GLY A 315 9.82 3.80 16.93
N GLY A 316 11.03 3.28 16.91
CA GLY A 316 11.59 2.41 17.93
C GLY A 316 12.50 1.37 17.31
N LYS A 317 12.95 0.40 18.10
CA LYS A 317 13.72 -0.73 17.59
C LYS A 317 12.78 -1.80 17.02
N PRO A 318 12.98 -2.27 15.78
CA PRO A 318 12.28 -3.44 15.27
C PRO A 318 12.52 -4.70 16.09
N ASP A 319 11.43 -5.38 16.46
CA ASP A 319 11.46 -6.64 17.18
C ASP A 319 10.95 -7.78 16.29
N LYS A 320 11.73 -8.86 16.18
CA LYS A 320 11.31 -10.06 15.44
C LYS A 320 10.19 -10.76 16.20
N ILE A 321 9.05 -10.98 15.54
CA ILE A 321 7.86 -11.59 16.13
C ILE A 321 7.69 -13.07 15.73
N THR A 322 8.19 -13.46 14.56
CA THR A 322 8.18 -14.87 14.12
C THR A 322 9.31 -15.14 13.14
N ASP A 323 9.82 -16.36 13.13
CA ASP A 323 10.76 -16.85 12.10
C ASP A 323 10.04 -17.24 10.80
N THR A 324 8.70 -17.24 10.80
CA THR A 324 7.92 -17.49 9.58
C THR A 324 8.07 -16.31 8.63
N VAL A 325 8.60 -16.58 7.44
CA VAL A 325 8.62 -15.61 6.33
C VAL A 325 7.30 -15.72 5.57
N GLY A 326 6.68 -14.60 5.27
CA GLY A 326 5.43 -14.52 4.53
C GLY A 326 4.90 -13.10 4.47
N LEU A 327 3.68 -12.91 3.98
CA LEU A 327 3.05 -11.60 3.91
C LEU A 327 2.26 -11.36 5.20
N PRO A 328 2.63 -10.33 6.00
CA PRO A 328 1.89 -9.97 7.20
C PRO A 328 0.55 -9.29 6.87
N ALA A 329 -0.47 -9.49 7.71
CA ALA A 329 -1.74 -8.77 7.67
C ALA A 329 -2.37 -8.71 9.07
N TYR A 330 -3.00 -7.58 9.42
CA TYR A 330 -3.73 -7.45 10.68
C TYR A 330 -5.20 -7.85 10.53
N ARG A 331 -5.72 -8.54 11.54
CA ARG A 331 -7.14 -8.89 11.69
C ARG A 331 -7.75 -8.07 12.84
N SER A 332 -8.94 -7.50 12.68
CA SER A 332 -9.61 -6.77 13.78
C SER A 332 -9.85 -7.61 15.04
#